data_AF-A0A3N1GGN1-F1
#
_entry.id   AF-A0A3N1GGN1-F1
#
_cell.length_a   1.000
_cell.length_b   1.000
_cell.length_c   1.000
_cell.angle_alpha   90.00
_cell.angle_beta   90.00
_cell.angle_gamma   90.00
#
_symmetry.space_group_name_H-M   'P 1'
#
loop_
_entity.id
_entity.type
_entity.pdbx_description
1 polymer ?
#
loop_
_entity_poly.entity_id
_entity_poly.type
_entity_poly.pdbx_seq_one_letter_code
_entity_poly.pdbx_strand_id
1 'polypeptide(L)'
;MDANEYTPDPDRRPYTQLDRHFLAGDNTYHLIASGTGDDRIRLTVTGWGPSGEVVSELGGGISPADLPAVTEALTTTLSGLTALRAGRGTPPAAGRKPKRHPNLGVRWSTEDDERLVARYREGASERELMEEFGRSRGGIRARLEGLGEVAPEADLRYRTADHPATEEVPARAT
;
A
#
# COMPACT_ATOMS: atom_id res chain seq x y z
N MET A 1 24.00 5.54 -41.31
CA MET A 1 25.09 6.11 -40.49
C MET A 1 24.54 7.41 -39.92
N ASP A 2 23.78 7.28 -38.82
CA ASP A 2 24.25 7.38 -37.42
C ASP A 2 24.45 8.87 -37.06
N ALA A 3 23.75 9.46 -36.08
CA ALA A 3 23.68 8.97 -34.71
C ALA A 3 22.32 9.29 -34.06
N ASN A 4 21.57 8.24 -33.69
CA ASN A 4 20.65 8.33 -32.56
C ASN A 4 21.52 8.14 -31.31
N GLU A 5 22.14 9.22 -30.85
CA GLU A 5 22.98 9.21 -29.66
C GLU A 5 22.06 9.12 -28.43
N TYR A 6 21.66 7.90 -28.11
CA TYR A 6 21.06 7.59 -26.82
C TYR A 6 22.09 7.90 -25.74
N THR A 7 21.91 9.03 -25.06
CA THR A 7 22.64 9.32 -23.82
C THR A 7 21.94 8.52 -22.74
N PRO A 8 22.53 7.44 -22.18
CA PRO A 8 21.93 6.76 -21.05
C PRO A 8 21.79 7.75 -19.89
N ASP A 9 20.56 7.96 -19.43
CA ASP A 9 20.27 8.74 -18.23
C ASP A 9 21.12 8.20 -17.06
N PRO A 10 21.97 9.04 -16.44
CA PRO A 10 22.85 8.63 -15.35
C PRO A 10 22.10 8.18 -14.09
N ASP A 11 20.78 8.40 -13.99
CA ASP A 11 20.02 8.16 -12.76
C ASP A 11 19.38 6.75 -12.69
N ARG A 12 20.18 5.71 -12.95
CA ARG A 12 19.80 4.31 -12.70
C ARG A 12 19.80 3.91 -11.21
N ARG A 13 19.77 4.88 -10.30
CA ARG A 13 19.71 4.60 -8.87
C ARG A 13 18.33 4.02 -8.55
N PRO A 14 18.24 3.02 -7.66
CA PRO A 14 16.94 2.54 -7.22
C PRO A 14 16.16 3.71 -6.61
N TYR A 15 15.07 4.09 -7.27
CA TYR A 15 14.14 5.07 -6.74
C TYR A 15 13.05 4.32 -5.99
N THR A 16 12.86 4.66 -4.72
CA THR A 16 11.69 4.22 -3.98
C THR A 16 10.62 5.25 -4.23
N GLN A 17 9.53 4.86 -4.89
CA GLN A 17 8.34 5.69 -4.99
C GLN A 17 7.12 4.84 -4.63
N LEU A 18 6.43 5.26 -3.57
CA LEU A 18 5.18 4.69 -3.12
C LEU A 18 4.20 5.85 -2.90
N ASP A 19 3.05 5.76 -3.54
CA ASP A 19 1.93 6.64 -3.29
C ASP A 19 0.72 5.76 -2.96
N ARG A 20 0.12 5.96 -1.79
CA ARG A 20 -1.01 5.18 -1.32
C ARG A 20 -2.08 6.06 -0.70
N HIS A 21 -3.31 5.89 -1.17
CA HIS A 21 -4.49 6.54 -0.60
C HIS A 21 -5.40 5.49 0.05
N PHE A 22 -5.86 5.74 1.27
CA PHE A 22 -6.78 4.83 1.96
C PHE A 22 -7.72 5.58 2.92
N LEU A 23 -8.85 4.93 3.23
CA LEU A 23 -9.84 5.43 4.18
C LEU A 23 -9.67 4.74 5.54
N ALA A 24 -9.89 5.48 6.63
CA ALA A 24 -10.04 4.92 7.97
C ALA A 24 -11.13 5.68 8.74
N GLY A 25 -12.29 5.04 8.89
CA GLY A 25 -13.51 5.74 9.31
C GLY A 25 -13.93 6.77 8.24
N ASP A 26 -14.28 7.97 8.67
CA ASP A 26 -14.66 9.09 7.80
C ASP A 26 -13.46 9.90 7.27
N ASN A 27 -12.24 9.51 7.66
CA ASN A 27 -11.02 10.22 7.31
C ASN A 27 -10.35 9.59 6.09
N THR A 28 -9.78 10.44 5.22
CA THR A 28 -8.96 10.03 4.07
C THR A 28 -7.49 10.24 4.38
N TYR A 29 -6.65 9.28 4.02
CA TYR A 29 -5.21 9.34 4.26
C TYR A 29 -4.43 9.19 2.94
N HIS A 30 -3.39 10.00 2.79
CA HIS A 30 -2.40 9.93 1.73
C HIS A 30 -1.04 9.65 2.34
N LEU A 31 -0.42 8.57 1.90
CA LEU A 31 0.93 8.16 2.27
C LEU A 31 1.82 8.24 1.03
N ILE A 32 2.89 9.02 1.15
CA ILE A 32 3.92 9.14 0.12
C ILE A 32 5.24 8.66 0.73
N ALA A 33 5.90 7.71 0.10
CA ALA A 33 7.32 7.44 0.33
C ALA A 33 8.11 7.69 -0.95
N SER A 34 9.16 8.50 -0.84
CA SER A 34 10.06 8.85 -1.95
C SER A 34 11.51 8.75 -1.50
N GLY A 35 12.39 8.22 -2.34
CA GLY A 35 13.83 8.17 -2.06
C GLY A 35 14.61 7.83 -3.32
N THR A 36 15.83 8.32 -3.40
CA THR A 36 16.74 8.08 -4.54
C THR A 36 18.05 7.52 -4.01
N GLY A 37 18.45 6.33 -4.48
CA GLY A 37 19.67 5.67 -4.02
C GLY A 37 19.66 5.30 -2.53
N ASP A 38 20.82 5.39 -1.88
CA ASP A 38 21.04 4.85 -0.53
C ASP A 38 20.94 5.91 0.59
N ASP A 39 20.59 7.17 0.28
CA ASP A 39 20.72 8.27 1.25
C ASP A 39 19.59 8.32 2.28
N ARG A 40 18.36 8.65 1.85
CA ARG A 40 17.16 8.71 2.72
C ARG A 40 15.87 8.48 1.95
N ILE A 41 14.95 7.76 2.59
CA ILE A 41 13.56 7.62 2.19
C ILE A 41 12.73 8.62 2.97
N ARG A 42 12.16 9.60 2.27
CA ARG A 42 11.17 10.53 2.80
C ARG A 42 9.81 9.86 2.84
N LEU A 43 9.25 9.70 4.03
CA LEU A 43 7.89 9.22 4.27
C LEU A 43 7.03 10.38 4.78
N THR A 44 5.87 10.57 4.18
CA THR A 44 4.83 11.52 4.60
C THR A 44 3.49 10.79 4.66
N VAL A 45 2.74 11.01 5.73
CA VAL A 45 1.36 10.56 5.93
C VAL A 45 0.55 11.77 6.32
N THR A 46 -0.45 12.12 5.52
CA THR A 46 -1.39 13.20 5.82
C THR A 46 -2.81 12.61 5.83
N GLY A 47 -3.58 12.95 6.85
CA GLY A 47 -4.97 12.55 7.01
C GLY A 47 -5.87 13.77 7.01
N TRP A 48 -6.95 13.70 6.24
CA TRP A 48 -7.98 14.73 6.18
C TRP A 48 -9.31 14.18 6.71
N GLY A 49 -10.01 15.02 7.47
CA GLY A 49 -11.38 14.76 7.90
C GLY A 49 -12.39 15.03 6.78
N PRO A 50 -13.68 14.76 7.03
CA PRO A 50 -14.73 14.87 6.02
C PRO A 50 -14.99 16.32 5.57
N SER A 51 -14.56 17.33 6.34
CA SER A 51 -14.64 18.73 5.92
C SER A 51 -13.37 19.24 5.23
N GLY A 52 -12.40 18.35 4.97
CA GLY A 52 -11.12 18.67 4.33
C GLY A 52 -10.07 19.23 5.29
N GLU A 53 -10.35 19.28 6.59
CA GLU A 53 -9.39 19.69 7.61
C GLU A 53 -8.32 18.63 7.84
N VAL A 54 -7.07 19.04 8.07
CA VAL A 54 -5.99 18.10 8.39
C VAL A 54 -6.17 17.58 9.81
N VAL A 55 -6.42 16.28 9.94
CA VAL A 55 -6.63 15.59 11.24
C VAL A 55 -5.42 14.78 11.68
N SER A 56 -4.46 14.54 10.79
CA SER A 56 -3.23 13.79 11.11
C SER A 56 -2.11 14.17 10.14
N GLU A 57 -0.90 14.31 10.64
CA GLU A 57 0.29 14.50 9.83
C GLU A 57 1.48 13.80 10.48
N LEU A 58 2.24 13.05 9.69
CA LEU A 58 3.50 12.41 10.09
C LEU A 58 4.46 12.51 8.91
N GLY A 59 5.63 13.10 9.12
CA GLY A 59 6.64 13.24 8.08
C GLY A 59 8.04 12.97 8.62
N GLY A 60 8.90 12.36 7.81
CA GLY A 60 10.29 12.15 8.21
C GLY A 60 11.14 11.47 7.14
N GLY A 61 12.45 11.58 7.30
CA GLY A 61 13.42 10.86 6.49
C GLY A 61 13.99 9.67 7.25
N ILE A 62 13.96 8.49 6.65
CA ILE A 62 14.49 7.24 7.22
C ILE A 62 15.65 6.78 6.33
N SER A 63 16.80 6.47 6.93
CA SER A 63 17.88 5.82 6.17
C SER A 63 17.41 4.43 5.71
N PRO A 64 17.69 4.01 4.46
CA PRO A 64 17.35 2.66 4.00
C PRO A 64 17.86 1.55 4.93
N ALA A 65 19.04 1.74 5.54
CA ALA A 65 19.63 0.77 6.48
C ALA A 65 18.86 0.63 7.80
N ASP A 66 18.16 1.69 8.23
CA ASP A 66 17.41 1.73 9.49
C ASP A 66 15.96 1.27 9.34
N LEU A 67 15.48 1.07 8.10
CA LEU A 67 14.09 0.70 7.82
C LEU A 67 13.58 -0.48 8.67
N PRO A 68 14.31 -1.60 8.85
CA PRO A 68 13.81 -2.71 9.66
C PRO A 68 13.59 -2.31 11.13
N ALA A 69 14.57 -1.64 11.74
CA ALA A 69 14.51 -1.24 13.14
C ALA A 69 13.43 -0.18 13.38
N VAL A 70 13.32 0.82 12.49
CA VAL A 70 12.28 1.85 12.55
C VAL A 70 10.89 1.26 12.35
N THR A 71 10.74 0.28 11.44
CA THR A 71 9.46 -0.41 11.22
C THR A 71 9.01 -1.16 12.48
N GLU A 72 9.91 -1.89 13.14
CA GLU A 72 9.61 -2.60 14.38
C GLU A 72 9.21 -1.65 15.50
N ALA A 73 9.98 -0.58 15.69
CA ALA A 73 9.72 0.43 16.71
C ALA A 73 8.36 1.12 16.49
N LEU A 74 8.07 1.55 15.25
CA LEU A 74 6.78 2.19 14.91
C LEU A 74 5.61 1.23 15.11
N THR A 75 5.73 -0.02 14.63
CA THR A 75 4.65 -1.02 14.76
C THR A 75 4.35 -1.32 16.22
N THR A 76 5.38 -1.51 17.04
CA THR A 76 5.24 -1.83 18.46
C THR A 76 4.64 -0.66 19.23
N THR A 77 5.13 0.56 19.01
CA THR A 77 4.65 1.75 19.68
C THR A 77 3.20 2.08 19.29
N LEU A 78 2.86 2.07 18.00
CA LEU A 78 1.50 2.35 17.54
C LEU A 78 0.50 1.30 18.03
N SER A 79 0.90 0.03 18.07
CA SER A 79 0.07 -1.05 18.63
C SER A 79 -0.18 -0.83 20.13
N GLY A 80 0.86 -0.48 20.89
CA GLY A 80 0.75 -0.15 22.31
C GLY A 80 -0.17 1.04 22.57
N LEU A 81 -0.02 2.12 21.80
CA LEU A 81 -0.88 3.30 21.89
C LEU A 81 -2.34 2.97 21.56
N THR A 82 -2.58 2.10 20.57
CA THR A 82 -3.93 1.63 20.23
C THR A 82 -4.54 0.85 21.39
N ALA A 83 -3.79 -0.06 22.01
CA ALA A 83 -4.24 -0.82 23.17
C ALA A 83 -4.53 0.09 24.38
N LEU A 84 -3.69 1.10 24.63
CA LEU A 84 -3.91 2.08 25.70
C LEU A 84 -5.15 2.95 25.45
N ARG A 85 -5.42 3.31 24.20
CA ARG A 85 -6.63 4.07 23.82
C ARG A 85 -7.89 3.20 23.95
N ALA A 86 -7.82 1.93 23.59
CA ALA A 86 -8.92 0.98 23.76
C ALA A 86 -9.19 0.65 25.24
N GLY A 87 -8.15 0.62 26.07
CA GLY A 87 -8.22 0.31 27.50
C GLY A 87 -8.87 1.37 28.41
N ARG A 88 -9.40 2.48 27.86
CA ARG A 88 -10.29 3.40 28.62
C ARG A 88 -11.74 2.90 28.68
N GLY A 89 -12.02 1.69 28.20
CA GLY A 89 -13.28 0.99 28.40
C GLY A 89 -13.02 -0.48 28.66
N THR A 90 -13.07 -0.87 29.95
CA THR A 90 -13.08 -2.25 30.46
C THR A 90 -11.77 -3.05 30.29
N PRO A 91 -11.31 -3.81 31.30
CA PRO A 91 -10.09 -4.62 31.17
C PRO A 91 -10.25 -5.67 30.07
N PRO A 92 -9.25 -5.88 29.20
CA PRO A 92 -9.34 -6.91 28.18
C PRO A 92 -9.31 -8.29 28.85
N ALA A 93 -10.37 -9.07 28.61
CA ALA A 93 -10.38 -10.49 28.89
C ALA A 93 -9.16 -11.14 28.23
N ALA A 94 -8.46 -11.97 29.00
CA ALA A 94 -7.33 -12.73 28.54
C ALA A 94 -7.66 -13.49 27.24
N GLY A 95 -6.78 -13.35 26.24
CA GLY A 95 -6.68 -14.31 25.15
C GLY A 95 -7.15 -13.83 23.78
N ARG A 96 -6.37 -12.95 23.14
CA ARG A 96 -5.94 -13.19 21.76
C ARG A 96 -4.66 -12.40 21.47
N LYS A 97 -3.52 -13.08 21.49
CA LYS A 97 -2.28 -12.53 20.91
C LYS A 97 -2.61 -12.11 19.47
N PRO A 98 -2.28 -10.89 19.02
CA PRO A 98 -2.40 -10.56 17.61
C PRO A 98 -1.58 -11.60 16.84
N LYS A 99 -2.23 -12.31 15.90
CA LYS A 99 -1.54 -13.28 15.04
C LYS A 99 -0.49 -12.50 14.25
N ARG A 100 0.75 -12.48 14.73
CA ARG A 100 1.91 -12.10 13.92
C ARG A 100 1.89 -13.06 12.73
N HIS A 101 1.57 -12.53 11.55
CA HIS A 101 1.67 -13.30 10.32
C HIS A 101 3.15 -13.68 10.17
N PRO A 102 3.50 -14.98 10.27
CA PRO A 102 4.87 -15.42 10.53
C PRO A 102 5.86 -14.99 9.46
N ASN A 103 5.38 -14.68 8.25
CA ASN A 103 6.21 -14.28 7.12
C ASN A 103 6.08 -12.78 6.78
N LEU A 104 5.57 -11.93 7.68
CA LEU A 104 5.60 -10.47 7.47
C LEU A 104 7.03 -9.99 7.18
N GLY A 105 7.25 -9.37 6.01
CA GLY A 105 8.55 -8.82 5.60
C GLY A 105 9.55 -9.79 4.98
N VAL A 106 9.26 -11.10 4.91
CA VAL A 106 10.14 -12.09 4.25
C VAL A 106 10.08 -11.92 2.72
N ARG A 107 11.19 -12.10 1.98
CA ARG A 107 11.17 -12.05 0.51
C ARG A 107 10.32 -13.19 -0.06
N TRP A 108 9.53 -12.95 -1.11
CA TRP A 108 8.80 -14.02 -1.82
C TRP A 108 9.79 -14.91 -2.59
N SER A 109 9.64 -16.23 -2.50
CA SER A 109 10.36 -17.16 -3.39
C SER A 109 9.56 -17.41 -4.66
N THR A 110 10.22 -17.92 -5.69
CA THR A 110 9.56 -18.31 -6.94
C THR A 110 8.52 -19.40 -6.72
N GLU A 111 8.80 -20.36 -5.83
CA GLU A 111 7.86 -21.41 -5.46
C GLU A 111 6.62 -20.85 -4.73
N ASP A 112 6.80 -19.83 -3.89
CA ASP A 112 5.69 -19.15 -3.23
C ASP A 112 4.81 -18.40 -4.24
N ASP A 113 5.39 -17.83 -5.29
CA ASP A 113 4.65 -17.15 -6.36
C ASP A 113 3.81 -18.12 -7.18
N GLU A 114 4.41 -19.21 -7.64
CA GLU A 114 3.72 -20.25 -8.41
C GLU A 114 2.54 -20.82 -7.62
N ARG A 115 2.76 -21.09 -6.34
CA ARG A 115 1.72 -21.59 -5.43
C ARG A 115 0.65 -20.53 -5.17
N LEU A 116 1.02 -19.26 -5.00
CA LEU A 116 0.05 -18.17 -4.79
C LEU A 116 -0.88 -18.02 -6.00
N VAL A 117 -0.31 -18.03 -7.21
CA VAL A 117 -1.05 -17.95 -8.48
C VAL A 117 -1.98 -19.15 -8.64
N ALA A 118 -1.48 -20.37 -8.40
CA ALA A 118 -2.29 -21.58 -8.50
C ALA A 118 -3.51 -21.52 -7.57
N ARG A 119 -3.29 -21.19 -6.29
CA ARG A 119 -4.36 -21.10 -5.28
C ARG A 119 -5.36 -19.98 -5.60
N TYR A 120 -4.88 -18.83 -6.10
CA TYR A 120 -5.75 -17.74 -6.53
C TYR A 120 -6.64 -18.14 -7.71
N ARG A 121 -6.07 -18.81 -8.73
CA ARG A 121 -6.83 -19.32 -9.90
C ARG A 121 -7.79 -20.45 -9.57
N GLU A 122 -7.50 -21.22 -8.52
CA GLU A 122 -8.43 -22.20 -7.93
C GLU A 122 -9.60 -21.55 -7.17
N GLY A 123 -9.60 -20.22 -7.01
CA GLY A 123 -10.67 -19.46 -6.36
C GLY A 123 -10.50 -19.30 -4.85
N ALA A 124 -9.30 -19.51 -4.29
CA ALA A 124 -9.05 -19.28 -2.88
C ALA A 124 -9.30 -17.81 -2.51
N SER A 125 -9.99 -17.58 -1.40
CA SER A 125 -10.26 -16.24 -0.88
C SER A 125 -9.00 -15.59 -0.32
N GLU A 126 -8.95 -14.25 -0.29
CA GLU A 126 -7.83 -13.49 0.29
C GLU A 126 -7.51 -13.96 1.72
N ARG A 127 -8.53 -14.33 2.51
CA ARG A 127 -8.36 -14.83 3.88
C ARG A 127 -7.63 -16.17 3.93
N GLU A 128 -7.96 -17.09 3.03
CA GLU A 128 -7.31 -18.40 2.94
C GLU A 128 -5.84 -18.25 2.52
N LEU A 129 -5.57 -17.36 1.56
CA LEU A 129 -4.20 -17.04 1.14
C LEU A 129 -3.39 -16.39 2.28
N MET A 130 -4.00 -15.50 3.08
CA MET A 130 -3.33 -14.92 4.24
C MET A 130 -2.94 -15.96 5.30
N GLU A 131 -3.82 -16.93 5.54
CA GLU A 131 -3.59 -18.03 6.48
C GLU A 131 -2.52 -19.00 5.94
N GLU A 132 -2.60 -19.33 4.66
CA GLU A 132 -1.74 -20.30 3.98
C GLU A 132 -0.29 -19.81 3.81
N PHE A 133 -0.11 -18.55 3.45
CA PHE A 133 1.21 -17.94 3.25
C PHE A 133 1.73 -17.23 4.49
N GLY A 134 0.90 -17.09 5.52
CA GLY A 134 1.26 -16.38 6.75
C GLY A 134 1.66 -14.93 6.46
N ARG A 135 0.92 -14.25 5.57
CA ARG A 135 1.15 -12.87 5.11
C ARG A 135 -0.08 -11.99 5.38
N SER A 136 0.12 -10.68 5.45
CA SER A 136 -0.98 -9.73 5.56
C SER A 136 -1.75 -9.63 4.24
N ARG A 137 -3.01 -9.19 4.31
CA ARG A 137 -3.87 -8.95 3.15
C ARG A 137 -3.21 -8.07 2.09
N GLY A 138 -2.57 -6.98 2.52
CA GLY A 138 -1.85 -6.08 1.62
C GLY A 138 -0.65 -6.74 0.95
N GLY A 139 0.07 -7.62 1.66
CA GLY A 139 1.20 -8.38 1.09
C GLY A 139 0.77 -9.42 0.06
N ILE A 140 -0.37 -10.09 0.29
CA ILE A 140 -0.98 -11.00 -0.69
C ILE A 140 -1.40 -10.22 -1.94
N ARG A 141 -2.13 -9.12 -1.76
CA ARG A 141 -2.69 -8.35 -2.88
C ARG A 141 -1.61 -7.68 -3.73
N ALA A 142 -0.65 -7.00 -3.11
CA ALA A 142 0.47 -6.39 -3.81
C ALA A 142 1.29 -7.44 -4.59
N ARG A 143 1.37 -8.68 -4.09
CA ARG A 143 2.06 -9.74 -4.81
C ARG A 143 1.27 -10.23 -6.01
N LEU A 144 -0.04 -10.47 -5.86
CA LEU A 144 -0.91 -10.84 -6.97
C LEU A 144 -0.96 -9.77 -8.07
N GLU A 145 -0.95 -8.49 -7.71
CA GLU A 145 -0.82 -7.37 -8.65
C GLU A 145 0.53 -7.42 -9.38
N GLY A 146 1.64 -7.62 -8.66
CA GLY A 146 2.97 -7.75 -9.25
C GLY A 146 3.16 -8.98 -10.15
N LEU A 147 2.34 -10.02 -9.97
CA LEU A 147 2.30 -11.22 -10.81
C LEU A 147 1.26 -11.13 -11.94
N GLY A 148 0.50 -10.04 -12.01
CA GLY A 148 -0.48 -9.78 -13.08
C GLY A 148 -1.80 -10.56 -12.95
N GLU A 149 -2.06 -11.22 -11.82
CA GLU A 149 -3.31 -11.97 -11.60
C GLU A 149 -4.49 -11.06 -11.24
N VAL A 150 -4.21 -9.86 -10.72
CA VAL A 150 -5.22 -8.88 -10.32
C VAL A 150 -4.85 -7.54 -10.92
N ALA A 151 -5.83 -6.84 -11.49
CA ALA A 151 -5.63 -5.49 -11.96
C ALA A 151 -5.22 -4.58 -10.79
N PRO A 152 -4.23 -3.69 -10.96
CA PRO A 152 -3.85 -2.76 -9.91
C PRO A 152 -5.06 -1.90 -9.50
N GLU A 153 -5.27 -1.71 -8.20
CA GLU A 153 -6.42 -0.94 -7.68
C GLU A 153 -6.55 0.48 -8.28
N ALA A 154 -5.45 1.04 -8.78
CA ALA A 154 -5.43 2.31 -9.49
C ALA A 154 -6.29 2.30 -10.77
N ASP A 155 -6.36 1.17 -11.48
CA ASP A 155 -7.02 1.04 -12.78
C ASP A 155 -8.55 0.88 -12.64
N LEU A 156 -9.01 0.27 -11.54
CA LEU A 156 -10.43 0.10 -11.20
C LEU A 156 -11.10 1.43 -10.79
N ARG A 157 -10.34 2.34 -10.18
CA ARG A 157 -10.82 3.69 -9.82
C ARG A 157 -10.84 4.66 -11.01
N TYR A 158 -10.01 4.42 -12.02
CA TYR A 158 -10.01 5.20 -13.26
C TYR A 158 -11.23 4.87 -14.15
N ARG A 159 -11.59 3.59 -14.26
CA ARG A 159 -12.75 3.14 -15.09
C ARG A 159 -14.13 3.58 -14.59
N THR A 160 -14.27 3.91 -13.31
CA THR A 160 -15.53 4.41 -12.74
C THR A 160 -15.60 5.93 -12.67
N ALA A 161 -14.47 6.62 -12.82
CA ALA A 161 -14.39 8.08 -12.76
C ALA A 161 -14.46 8.76 -14.15
N ASP A 162 -14.29 8.03 -15.25
CA ASP A 162 -14.24 8.60 -16.60
C ASP A 162 -15.16 7.86 -17.60
N HIS A 163 -16.45 8.13 -17.51
CA HIS A 163 -17.35 8.06 -18.67
C HIS A 163 -18.50 9.06 -18.49
N PRO A 164 -18.35 10.34 -18.88
CA PRO A 164 -19.51 11.15 -19.15
C PRO A 164 -20.21 10.56 -20.37
N ALA A 165 -21.43 10.08 -20.17
CA ALA A 165 -22.37 9.81 -21.23
C ALA A 165 -22.43 11.06 -22.14
N THR A 166 -21.86 10.95 -23.34
CA THR A 166 -22.05 11.96 -24.37
C THR A 166 -23.40 11.69 -25.00
N GLU A 167 -24.45 12.17 -24.33
CA GLU A 167 -25.81 12.20 -24.86
C GLU A 167 -26.03 13.55 -25.55
N GLU A 168 -26.07 13.46 -26.87
CA GLU A 168 -26.90 14.17 -27.84
C GLU A 168 -27.11 15.70 -27.77
N VAL A 169 -26.78 16.29 -28.93
CA VAL A 169 -27.13 17.62 -29.44
C VAL A 169 -28.65 17.86 -29.42
N PRO A 170 -29.09 19.10 -29.20
CA PRO A 170 -30.12 19.60 -30.10
C PRO A 170 -29.73 20.90 -30.81
N ALA A 171 -30.15 20.92 -32.07
CA ALA A 171 -30.01 21.96 -33.06
C ALA A 171 -30.55 23.32 -32.60
N ARG A 172 -29.93 24.39 -33.09
CA ARG A 172 -30.60 25.68 -33.23
C ARG A 172 -30.45 26.22 -34.64
N ALA A 173 -31.62 26.48 -35.20
CA ALA A 173 -31.93 27.18 -36.42
C ALA A 173 -31.18 28.52 -36.56
N THR A 174 -30.83 28.87 -37.79
CA THR A 174 -31.34 30.06 -38.51
C THR A 174 -31.14 29.82 -40.00
#